data_AF-A0A7V8VRF8-F1
#
_entry.id   AF-A0A7V8VRF8-F1
#
_cell.length_a   1.000
_cell.length_b   1.000
_cell.length_c   1.000
_cell.angle_alpha   90.00
_cell.angle_beta   90.00
_cell.angle_gamma   90.00
#
_symmetry.space_group_name_H-M   'P 1'
#
loop_
_entity.id
_entity.type
_entity.pdbx_description
1 polymer ?
#
loop_
_entity_poly.entity_id
_entity_poly.type
_entity_poly.pdbx_seq_one_letter_code
_entity_poly.pdbx_strand_id
1 'polypeptide(L)'
;MLEVPYALRERLLAWYDQHRRDLPWRTSGGGEPDPYRVWLSEVMLQQTRVETVKPYFERWLERFPTLEALAEAPLEEVLKAWEGLGYYSRARNFHRAVREVAERYGGTVPDDAEALRALPGVGRYTAGAVASIAFGREA
;
A
#
# COMPACT_ATOMS: atom_id res chain seq x y z
N MET A 1 9.92 6.47 -35.55
CA MET A 1 9.44 7.69 -34.84
C MET A 1 8.81 7.32 -33.49
N LEU A 2 9.55 6.57 -32.65
CA LEU A 2 9.16 6.12 -31.30
C LEU A 2 10.29 6.39 -30.27
N GLU A 3 11.21 7.32 -30.55
CA GLU A 3 12.40 7.54 -29.70
C GLU A 3 12.11 8.36 -28.43
N VAL A 4 11.13 9.26 -28.48
CA VAL A 4 10.83 10.20 -27.37
C VAL A 4 10.30 9.49 -26.09
N PRO A 5 9.40 8.50 -26.17
CA PRO A 5 8.89 7.80 -24.98
C PRO A 5 9.97 7.00 -24.24
N TYR A 6 10.89 6.37 -24.97
CA TYR A 6 11.95 5.55 -24.39
C TYR A 6 12.96 6.42 -23.65
N ALA A 7 13.40 7.52 -24.28
CA ALA A 7 14.31 8.48 -23.66
C ALA A 7 13.72 9.15 -22.41
N LEU A 8 12.40 9.42 -22.38
CA LEU A 8 11.74 9.96 -21.18
C LEU A 8 11.74 8.94 -20.04
N ARG A 9 11.34 7.69 -20.31
CA ARG A 9 11.30 6.62 -19.32
C ARG A 9 12.68 6.39 -18.70
N GLU A 10 13.71 6.25 -19.52
CA GLU A 10 15.09 6.02 -19.06
C GLU A 10 15.59 7.17 -18.18
N ARG A 11 15.38 8.42 -18.61
CA ARG A 11 15.82 9.59 -17.85
C ARG A 11 15.06 9.75 -16.53
N LEU A 12 13.75 9.47 -16.53
CA LEU A 12 12.94 9.54 -15.32
C LEU A 12 13.37 8.47 -14.30
N LEU A 13 13.60 7.24 -14.76
CA LEU A 13 14.07 6.14 -13.90
C LEU A 13 15.47 6.44 -13.35
N ALA A 14 16.41 6.88 -14.20
CA ALA A 14 17.76 7.24 -13.77
C ALA A 14 17.76 8.38 -12.73
N TRP A 15 16.89 9.39 -12.91
CA TRP A 15 16.73 10.44 -11.92
C TRP A 15 16.14 9.89 -10.61
N TYR A 16 15.13 9.03 -10.69
CA TYR A 16 14.48 8.43 -9.51
C TYR A 16 15.48 7.60 -8.70
N ASP A 17 16.31 6.78 -9.36
CA ASP A 17 17.31 5.94 -8.68
C ASP A 17 18.31 6.77 -7.87
N GLN A 18 18.65 7.97 -8.36
CA GLN A 18 19.60 8.88 -7.72
C GLN A 18 18.97 9.80 -6.66
N HIS A 19 17.70 10.19 -6.84
CA HIS A 19 17.09 11.28 -6.06
C HIS A 19 15.85 10.86 -5.25
N ARG A 20 15.44 9.59 -5.31
CA ARG A 20 14.29 9.11 -4.53
C ARG A 20 14.52 9.36 -3.04
N ARG A 21 13.47 9.89 -2.38
CA ARG A 21 13.43 9.97 -0.93
C ARG A 21 13.37 8.58 -0.31
N ASP A 22 14.09 8.43 0.80
CA ASP A 22 13.96 7.29 1.70
C ASP A 22 12.65 7.42 2.48
N LEU A 23 11.81 6.39 2.39
CA LEU A 23 10.48 6.35 3.00
C LEU A 23 10.23 4.95 3.56
N PRO A 24 9.64 4.80 4.77
CA PRO A 24 9.53 3.50 5.47
C PRO A 24 8.76 2.40 4.71
N TRP A 25 7.83 2.80 3.84
CA TRP A 25 7.06 1.90 2.99
C TRP A 25 7.74 1.56 1.66
N ARG A 26 8.83 2.26 1.32
CA ARG A 26 9.72 1.84 0.24
C ARG A 26 10.70 0.82 0.81
N THR A 27 10.99 -0.19 0.00
CA THR A 27 11.88 -1.32 0.28
C THR A 27 12.94 -1.03 1.34
N SER A 28 12.85 -1.71 2.48
CA SER A 28 13.91 -1.70 3.48
C SER A 28 15.06 -2.58 2.97
N GLY A 29 16.11 -1.98 2.41
CA GLY A 29 17.38 -2.69 2.18
C GLY A 29 17.51 -3.56 0.91
N GLY A 30 16.74 -3.29 -0.16
CA GLY A 30 16.99 -3.88 -1.49
C GLY A 30 16.25 -5.19 -1.82
N GLY A 31 15.26 -5.59 -1.02
CA GLY A 31 14.35 -6.71 -1.32
C GLY A 31 13.20 -6.35 -2.28
N GLU A 32 12.29 -7.29 -2.50
CA GLU A 32 11.03 -7.02 -3.21
C GLU A 32 10.09 -6.16 -2.33
N PRO A 33 9.29 -5.25 -2.92
CA PRO A 33 8.32 -4.46 -2.15
C PRO A 33 7.23 -5.37 -1.58
N ASP A 34 7.01 -5.29 -0.27
CA ASP A 34 5.97 -6.06 0.42
C ASP A 34 4.57 -5.50 0.06
N PRO A 35 3.66 -6.32 -0.52
CA PRO A 35 2.32 -5.89 -0.91
C PRO A 35 1.48 -5.31 0.23
N TYR A 36 1.59 -5.85 1.46
CA TYR A 36 0.88 -5.34 2.62
C TYR A 36 1.35 -3.93 2.97
N ARG A 37 2.66 -3.73 3.01
CA ARG A 37 3.29 -2.43 3.32
C ARG A 37 2.97 -1.38 2.26
N VAL A 38 3.04 -1.75 0.98
CA VAL A 38 2.67 -0.88 -0.14
C VAL A 38 1.21 -0.46 0.00
N TRP A 39 0.30 -1.43 0.15
CA TRP A 39 -1.14 -1.16 0.23
C TRP A 39 -1.51 -0.30 1.45
N LEU A 40 -0.98 -0.61 2.63
CA LEU A 40 -1.16 0.19 3.85
C LEU A 40 -0.73 1.65 3.62
N SER A 41 0.45 1.85 3.01
CA SER A 41 0.96 3.19 2.74
C SER A 41 0.06 3.99 1.80
N GLU A 42 -0.46 3.35 0.74
CA GLU A 42 -1.36 3.98 -0.22
C GLU A 42 -2.71 4.35 0.43
N VAL A 43 -3.21 3.54 1.38
CA VAL A 43 -4.40 3.90 2.14
C VAL A 43 -4.13 5.07 3.08
N MET A 44 -3.00 5.08 3.80
CA MET A 44 -2.65 6.15 4.74
C MET A 44 -2.39 7.49 4.03
N LEU A 45 -1.72 7.47 2.87
CA LEU A 45 -1.33 8.67 2.12
C LEU A 45 -2.50 9.38 1.43
N GLN A 46 -3.68 8.74 1.35
CA GLN A 46 -4.89 9.41 0.85
C GLN A 46 -5.25 10.60 1.74
N GLN A 47 -5.15 11.82 1.21
CA GLN A 47 -5.52 13.04 1.95
C GLN A 47 -4.75 13.21 3.28
N THR A 48 -3.55 12.64 3.41
CA THR A 48 -2.68 12.80 4.58
C THR A 48 -1.23 13.03 4.12
N ARG A 49 -0.54 13.99 4.75
CA ARG A 49 0.83 14.36 4.35
C ARG A 49 1.83 13.26 4.70
N VAL A 50 2.84 13.08 3.86
CA VAL A 50 3.93 12.10 4.04
C VAL A 50 4.54 12.14 5.44
N GLU A 51 4.90 13.33 5.93
CA GLU A 51 5.54 13.50 7.24
C GLU A 51 4.64 13.09 8.41
N THR A 52 3.32 13.23 8.24
CA THR A 52 2.36 12.73 9.22
C THR A 52 2.24 11.20 9.15
N VAL A 53 2.28 10.60 7.96
CA VAL A 53 2.11 9.15 7.77
C VAL A 53 3.29 8.35 8.32
N LYS A 54 4.53 8.81 8.16
CA LYS A 54 5.76 8.09 8.58
C LYS A 54 5.66 7.43 9.97
N PRO A 55 5.44 8.18 11.07
CA PRO A 55 5.39 7.58 12.40
C PRO A 55 4.14 6.74 12.65
N TYR A 56 3.05 6.93 11.89
CA TYR A 56 1.85 6.08 11.99
C TYR A 56 2.06 4.74 11.29
N PHE A 57 2.72 4.75 10.14
CA PHE A 57 3.06 3.56 9.39
C PHE A 57 3.95 2.62 10.21
N GLU A 58 4.97 3.17 10.88
CA GLU A 58 5.86 2.40 11.76
C GLU A 58 5.12 1.76 12.94
N ARG A 59 4.38 2.56 13.73
CA ARG A 59 3.59 2.05 14.86
C ARG A 59 2.50 1.07 14.44
N TRP A 60 1.92 1.26 13.25
CA TRP A 60 0.93 0.33 12.71
C TRP A 60 1.56 -1.04 12.48
N LEU A 61 2.75 -1.09 11.88
CA LEU A 61 3.44 -2.35 11.61
C LEU A 61 4.01 -3.00 12.88
N GLU A 62 4.35 -2.22 13.91
CA GLU A 62 4.67 -2.79 15.23
C GLU A 62 3.47 -3.53 15.83
N ARG A 63 2.25 -3.02 15.63
CA ARG A 63 1.02 -3.62 16.17
C ARG A 63 0.43 -4.72 15.29
N PHE A 64 0.47 -4.51 13.98
CA PHE A 64 -0.10 -5.40 12.96
C PHE A 64 0.99 -5.71 11.93
N PRO A 65 1.97 -6.56 12.28
CA PRO A 65 3.14 -6.82 11.45
C PRO A 65 2.81 -7.56 10.15
N THR A 66 1.69 -8.27 10.10
CA THR A 66 1.26 -9.05 8.94
C THR A 66 -0.23 -8.81 8.62
N LEU A 67 -0.65 -9.24 7.43
CA LEU A 67 -2.07 -9.21 7.04
C LEU A 67 -2.93 -10.07 7.96
N GLU A 68 -2.43 -11.23 8.38
CA GLU A 68 -3.13 -12.13 9.30
C GLU A 68 -3.35 -11.45 10.64
N ALA A 69 -2.30 -10.84 11.21
CA ALA A 69 -2.41 -10.10 12.47
C ALA A 69 -3.45 -8.96 12.38
N LEU A 70 -3.52 -8.28 11.24
CA LEU A 70 -4.54 -7.25 11.01
C LEU A 70 -5.94 -7.84 10.79
N ALA A 71 -6.07 -8.95 10.09
CA ALA A 71 -7.35 -9.60 9.81
C ALA A 71 -8.03 -10.10 11.10
N GLU A 72 -7.23 -10.66 12.01
CA GLU A 72 -7.67 -11.20 13.31
C GLU A 72 -7.96 -10.11 14.34
N ALA A 73 -7.40 -8.91 14.16
CA ALA A 73 -7.54 -7.81 15.11
C ALA A 73 -9.01 -7.38 15.32
N PRO A 74 -9.42 -7.07 16.56
CA PRO A 74 -10.69 -6.39 16.81
C PRO A 74 -10.72 -5.04 16.11
N LEU A 75 -11.87 -4.67 15.53
CA LEU A 75 -12.01 -3.39 14.83
C LEU A 75 -11.68 -2.19 15.73
N GLU A 76 -12.00 -2.26 17.01
CA GLU A 76 -11.68 -1.20 17.99
C GLU A 76 -10.17 -0.92 18.08
N GLU A 77 -9.35 -1.97 18.06
CA GLU A 77 -7.89 -1.85 18.08
C GLU A 77 -7.35 -1.21 16.79
N VAL A 78 -7.93 -1.59 15.66
CA VAL A 78 -7.60 -1.02 14.35
C VAL A 78 -7.92 0.47 14.32
N LEU A 79 -9.10 0.87 14.81
CA LEU A 79 -9.47 2.29 14.87
C LEU A 79 -8.61 3.06 15.85
N LYS A 80 -8.20 2.44 16.97
CA LYS A 80 -7.28 3.05 17.93
C LYS A 80 -5.90 3.29 17.33
N ALA A 81 -5.37 2.35 16.54
CA ALA A 81 -4.10 2.53 15.83
C ALA A 81 -4.18 3.61 14.74
N TRP A 82 -5.38 3.85 14.17
CA TRP A 82 -5.63 4.88 13.16
C TRP A 82 -5.93 6.27 13.75
N GLU A 83 -6.11 6.37 15.07
CA GLU A 83 -6.55 7.60 15.74
C GLU A 83 -5.61 8.77 15.44
N GLY A 84 -6.16 9.83 14.84
CA GLY A 84 -5.41 11.04 14.44
C GLY A 84 -5.12 11.17 12.95
N LEU A 85 -5.26 10.10 12.14
CA LEU A 85 -5.13 10.18 10.67
C LEU A 85 -6.39 10.72 9.97
N GLY A 86 -7.52 10.80 10.68
CA GLY A 86 -8.81 11.19 10.12
C GLY A 86 -9.36 10.17 9.11
N TYR A 87 -10.53 10.49 8.54
CA TYR A 87 -11.20 9.65 7.54
C TYR A 87 -11.27 8.15 7.93
N TYR A 88 -11.85 7.85 9.09
CA TYR A 88 -11.93 6.48 9.66
C TYR A 88 -12.61 5.45 8.75
N SER A 89 -13.38 5.87 7.74
CA SER A 89 -13.89 4.97 6.71
C SER A 89 -12.76 4.24 5.96
N ARG A 90 -11.58 4.86 5.80
CA ARG A 90 -10.39 4.23 5.21
C ARG A 90 -9.93 3.04 6.04
N ALA A 91 -9.75 3.22 7.35
CA ALA A 91 -9.36 2.15 8.26
C ALA A 91 -10.38 1.00 8.27
N ARG A 92 -11.67 1.33 8.32
CA ARG A 92 -12.75 0.33 8.30
C ARG A 92 -12.76 -0.47 6.99
N ASN A 93 -12.64 0.20 5.86
CA ASN A 93 -12.62 -0.46 4.55
C ASN A 93 -11.36 -1.29 4.38
N PHE A 94 -10.19 -0.77 4.75
CA PHE A 94 -8.94 -1.51 4.70
C PHE A 94 -8.99 -2.78 5.55
N HIS A 95 -9.49 -2.70 6.79
CA HIS A 95 -9.64 -3.87 7.63
C HIS A 95 -10.62 -4.91 7.05
N ARG A 96 -11.76 -4.45 6.50
CA ARG A 96 -12.70 -5.34 5.79
C ARG A 96 -12.05 -6.02 4.57
N ALA A 97 -11.26 -5.27 3.81
CA ALA A 97 -10.57 -5.77 2.63
C ALA A 97 -9.48 -6.79 3.00
N VAL A 98 -8.73 -6.55 4.08
CA VAL A 98 -7.73 -7.49 4.59
C VAL A 98 -8.37 -8.79 5.09
N ARG A 99 -9.53 -8.71 5.75
CA ARG A 99 -10.31 -9.92 6.11
C ARG A 99 -10.80 -10.68 4.88
N GLU A 100 -11.26 -9.97 3.86
CA GLU A 100 -11.66 -10.60 2.60
C GLU A 100 -10.46 -11.28 1.90
N VAL A 101 -9.27 -10.69 1.97
CA VAL A 101 -8.02 -11.31 1.52
C VAL A 101 -7.72 -12.60 2.29
N ALA A 102 -7.86 -12.60 3.61
CA ALA A 102 -7.70 -13.81 4.43
C ALA A 102 -8.70 -14.91 4.03
N GLU A 103 -9.98 -14.55 3.84
CA GLU A 103 -11.06 -15.50 3.57
C GLU A 103 -11.04 -16.06 2.13
N ARG A 104 -10.81 -15.20 1.13
CA ARG A 104 -11.01 -15.54 -0.29
C ARG A 104 -9.70 -15.80 -1.04
N TYR A 105 -8.60 -15.22 -0.58
CA TYR A 105 -7.30 -15.26 -1.26
C TYR A 105 -6.22 -15.94 -0.41
N GLY A 106 -6.63 -16.64 0.66
CA GLY A 106 -5.72 -17.42 1.52
C GLY A 106 -4.66 -16.57 2.22
N GLY A 107 -4.99 -15.31 2.56
CA GLY A 107 -4.07 -14.38 3.22
C GLY A 107 -3.10 -13.66 2.27
N THR A 108 -3.11 -13.99 0.98
CA THR A 108 -2.21 -13.39 -0.01
C THR A 108 -2.90 -12.24 -0.74
N VAL A 109 -2.27 -11.05 -0.77
CA VAL A 109 -2.78 -9.92 -1.58
C VAL A 109 -2.82 -10.33 -3.05
N PRO A 110 -3.96 -10.20 -3.75
CA PRO A 110 -4.02 -10.52 -5.18
C PRO A 110 -3.09 -9.59 -5.96
N ASP A 111 -2.38 -10.14 -6.94
CA ASP A 111 -1.42 -9.41 -7.77
C ASP A 111 -2.06 -8.71 -8.98
N ASP A 112 -3.32 -9.00 -9.26
CA ASP A 112 -4.06 -8.43 -10.37
C ASP A 112 -4.90 -7.20 -9.96
N ALA A 113 -4.88 -6.16 -10.80
CA ALA A 113 -5.57 -4.91 -10.52
C ALA A 113 -7.10 -5.06 -10.48
N GLU A 114 -7.68 -6.07 -11.15
CA GLU A 114 -9.12 -6.27 -11.18
C GLU A 114 -9.65 -6.83 -9.85
N ALA A 115 -9.03 -7.89 -9.33
CA ALA A 115 -9.31 -8.46 -8.02
C ALA A 115 -9.03 -7.47 -6.90
N LEU A 116 -7.92 -6.72 -7.00
CA LEU A 116 -7.66 -5.62 -6.06
C LEU A 116 -8.82 -4.61 -6.04
N ARG A 117 -9.37 -4.22 -7.20
CA ARG A 117 -10.52 -3.30 -7.27
C ARG A 117 -11.83 -3.87 -6.74
N ALA A 118 -11.96 -5.20 -6.64
CA ALA A 118 -13.11 -5.83 -6.01
C ALA A 118 -13.10 -5.66 -4.48
N LEU A 119 -11.93 -5.39 -3.89
CA LEU A 119 -11.79 -5.25 -2.44
C LEU A 119 -12.41 -3.93 -1.91
N PRO A 120 -13.02 -3.96 -0.71
CA PRO A 120 -13.59 -2.78 -0.07
C PRO A 120 -12.65 -1.58 0.02
N GLY A 121 -13.07 -0.43 -0.54
CA GLY A 121 -12.31 0.82 -0.47
C GLY A 121 -11.10 0.91 -1.40
N VAL A 122 -10.89 -0.08 -2.28
CA VAL A 122 -9.81 -0.06 -3.28
C VAL A 122 -10.33 0.50 -4.60
N GLY A 123 -9.92 1.74 -4.91
CA GLY A 123 -10.24 2.38 -6.19
C GLY A 123 -9.22 2.06 -7.29
N ARG A 124 -9.46 2.56 -8.50
CA ARG A 124 -8.57 2.41 -9.67
C ARG A 124 -7.11 2.76 -9.34
N TYR A 125 -6.90 3.89 -8.66
CA TYR A 125 -5.55 4.34 -8.29
C TYR A 125 -4.84 3.34 -7.36
N THR A 126 -5.47 2.98 -6.23
CA THR A 126 -4.86 2.08 -5.24
C THR A 126 -4.56 0.71 -5.84
N ALA A 127 -5.47 0.16 -6.65
CA ALA A 127 -5.25 -1.11 -7.31
C ALA A 127 -4.04 -1.06 -8.27
N GLY A 128 -3.96 -0.03 -9.12
CA GLY A 128 -2.84 0.15 -10.03
C GLY A 128 -1.51 0.39 -9.30
N ALA A 129 -1.53 1.16 -8.21
CA ALA A 129 -0.35 1.40 -7.38
C ALA A 129 0.17 0.11 -6.74
N VAL A 130 -0.71 -0.69 -6.13
CA VAL A 130 -0.33 -1.97 -5.51
C VAL A 130 0.15 -2.97 -6.56
N ALA A 131 -0.60 -3.17 -7.65
CA ALA A 131 -0.25 -4.10 -8.73
C ALA A 131 1.11 -3.76 -9.37
N SER A 132 1.37 -2.48 -9.64
CA SER A 132 2.63 -2.05 -10.26
C SER A 132 3.81 -2.02 -9.29
N ILE A 133 3.64 -1.49 -8.07
CA ILE A 133 4.75 -1.32 -7.13
C ILE A 133 5.11 -2.66 -6.47
N ALA A 134 4.12 -3.43 -6.01
CA ALA A 134 4.39 -4.66 -5.26
C ALA A 134 4.64 -5.87 -6.17
N PHE A 135 4.04 -5.90 -7.36
CA PHE A 135 4.06 -7.09 -8.22
C PHE A 135 4.61 -6.84 -9.63
N GLY A 136 4.99 -5.60 -9.96
CA GLY A 136 5.52 -5.26 -11.29
C GLY A 136 4.52 -5.46 -12.44
N ARG A 137 3.22 -5.49 -12.14
CA ARG A 137 2.16 -5.67 -13.15
C ARG A 137 1.82 -4.33 -13.82
N GLU A 138 1.43 -4.40 -15.09
CA GLU A 138 0.84 -3.25 -15.77
C GLU A 138 -0.57 -3.00 -15.23
N ALA A 139 -0.92 -1.73 -15.02
CA ALA A 139 -2.16 -1.28 -14.36
C ALA A 139 -3.22 -0.83 -15.37
#